data_AF-A0A0D9Z7A6-F1
#
_entry.id   AF-A0A0D9Z7A6-F1
#
_cell.length_a   1.000
_cell.length_b   1.000
_cell.length_c   1.000
_cell.angle_alpha   90.00
_cell.angle_beta   90.00
_cell.angle_gamma   90.00
#
_symmetry.space_group_name_H-M   'P 1'
#
loop_
_entity.id
_entity.type
_entity.pdbx_description
1 polymer ?
#
loop_
_entity_poly.entity_id
_entity_poly.type
_entity_poly.pdbx_seq_one_letter_code
_entity_poly.pdbx_strand_id
1 'polypeptide(L)'
;MRDRADQLKEEVTLLFETCKDVEEKLKLVDVLQHLGIDHHFERRIVVALSDIHGAEFNSSSLRDVALRFRLLRQHGLWVSLDEFNKFKGLDGRFNAEVIDDPMGMLSLYNAAHLLIHGEVELEDAILHQLETIVARNLKSSPLSQQVTRALRIPLPRTLKRIEALNYIAEYNQELACNPSVLELARLDFNLLQLLHLRELQEFSRWGNNLYGAVELTYSRDRIVECYFWSYTIYYEQKYAQARIILAKIFVLATLLDDTYDMHATLEEGQKLDEAIQRWDESAISVLPEYLKNYYAKLMSTFKEIEDELKSDEKYYITYAVKAVQYYSSSLFIP
;
A
#
# COMPACT_ATOMS: atom_id res chain seq x y z
N MET A 1 17.28 -20.61 3.29
CA MET A 1 16.16 -19.66 3.41
C MET A 1 15.14 -19.85 2.29
N ARG A 2 15.52 -19.73 1.01
CA ARG A 2 14.58 -19.88 -0.12
C ARG A 2 13.91 -21.26 -0.17
N ASP A 3 14.69 -22.34 -0.15
CA ASP A 3 14.14 -23.70 -0.20
C ASP A 3 13.14 -23.99 0.94
N ARG A 4 13.42 -23.48 2.15
CA ARG A 4 12.49 -23.59 3.29
C ARG A 4 11.24 -22.76 3.08
N ALA A 5 11.36 -21.53 2.56
CA ALA A 5 10.20 -20.71 2.24
C ALA A 5 9.31 -21.38 1.17
N ASP A 6 9.91 -22.03 0.16
CA ASP A 6 9.14 -22.73 -0.87
C ASP A 6 8.43 -23.98 -0.31
N GLN A 7 9.08 -24.74 0.57
CA GLN A 7 8.41 -25.84 1.30
C GLN A 7 7.22 -25.32 2.13
N LEU A 8 7.40 -24.21 2.85
CA LEU A 8 6.34 -23.61 3.66
C LEU A 8 5.18 -23.08 2.80
N LYS A 9 5.44 -22.58 1.59
CA LYS A 9 4.38 -22.18 0.66
C LYS A 9 3.50 -23.38 0.26
N GLU A 10 4.08 -24.56 0.06
CA GLU A 10 3.32 -25.77 -0.20
C GLU A 10 2.50 -26.20 1.04
N GLU A 11 3.08 -26.10 2.24
CA GLU A 11 2.36 -26.36 3.49
C GLU A 11 1.14 -25.42 3.65
N VAL A 12 1.31 -24.12 3.41
CA VAL A 12 0.20 -23.14 3.45
C VAL A 12 -0.80 -23.36 2.32
N THR A 13 -0.34 -23.83 1.16
CA THR A 13 -1.23 -24.20 0.04
C THR A 13 -2.15 -25.35 0.43
N LEU A 14 -1.63 -26.34 1.16
CA LEU A 14 -2.44 -27.44 1.69
C LEU A 14 -3.48 -26.94 2.71
N LEU A 15 -3.18 -25.90 3.50
CA LEU A 15 -4.16 -25.32 4.43
C LEU A 15 -5.44 -24.89 3.70
N PHE A 16 -5.31 -24.22 2.54
CA PHE A 16 -6.48 -23.84 1.72
C PHE A 16 -7.32 -25.03 1.27
N GLU A 17 -6.72 -26.21 1.07
CA GLU A 17 -7.42 -27.44 0.66
C GLU A 17 -8.09 -28.14 1.85
N THR A 18 -7.52 -27.96 3.05
CA THR A 18 -8.04 -28.55 4.28
C THR A 18 -9.10 -27.72 4.98
N CYS A 19 -9.17 -26.40 4.74
CA CYS A 19 -10.19 -25.53 5.32
C CYS A 19 -11.58 -25.92 4.82
N LYS A 20 -12.43 -26.43 5.72
CA LYS A 20 -13.74 -26.98 5.34
C LYS A 20 -14.86 -25.98 5.45
N ASP A 21 -14.77 -25.06 6.40
CA ASP A 21 -15.80 -24.06 6.64
C ASP A 21 -15.37 -22.65 6.21
N VAL A 22 -16.37 -21.77 6.11
CA VAL A 22 -16.21 -20.39 5.66
C VAL A 22 -15.38 -19.58 6.66
N GLU A 23 -15.48 -19.87 7.96
CA GLU A 23 -14.79 -19.12 9.02
C GLU A 23 -13.29 -19.41 9.01
N GLU A 24 -12.87 -20.66 8.81
CA GLU A 24 -11.48 -21.06 8.64
C GLU A 24 -10.85 -20.39 7.43
N LYS A 25 -11.56 -20.38 6.28
CA LYS A 25 -11.10 -19.69 5.06
C LYS A 25 -10.95 -18.19 5.29
N LEU A 26 -11.94 -17.54 5.94
CA LEU A 26 -11.90 -16.13 6.30
C LEU A 26 -10.67 -15.80 7.16
N LYS A 27 -10.45 -16.56 8.24
CA LYS A 27 -9.33 -16.36 9.17
C LYS A 27 -7.99 -16.59 8.48
N LEU A 28 -7.87 -17.62 7.64
CA LEU A 28 -6.65 -17.89 6.87
C LEU A 28 -6.32 -16.74 5.92
N VAL A 29 -7.29 -16.28 5.12
CA VAL A 29 -7.09 -15.15 4.20
C VAL A 29 -6.67 -13.89 4.96
N ASP A 30 -7.33 -13.60 6.09
CA ASP A 30 -7.04 -12.42 6.90
C ASP A 30 -5.61 -12.42 7.45
N VAL A 31 -5.18 -13.56 8.00
CA VAL A 31 -3.85 -13.75 8.54
C VAL A 31 -2.79 -13.59 7.46
N LEU A 32 -2.98 -14.20 6.28
CA LEU A 32 -2.03 -14.10 5.18
C LEU A 32 -1.88 -12.66 4.67
N GLN A 33 -2.98 -11.89 4.61
CA GLN A 33 -2.96 -10.49 4.22
C GLN A 33 -2.27 -9.60 5.27
N HIS A 34 -2.59 -9.77 6.56
CA HIS A 34 -1.94 -9.01 7.61
C HIS A 34 -0.44 -9.31 7.69
N LEU A 35 -0.02 -10.55 7.46
CA LEU A 35 1.39 -10.95 7.43
C LEU A 35 2.12 -10.51 6.15
N GLY A 36 1.41 -9.95 5.17
CA GLY A 36 2.00 -9.46 3.91
C GLY A 36 2.58 -10.56 3.02
N ILE A 37 2.03 -11.78 3.11
CA ILE A 37 2.42 -12.96 2.30
C ILE A 37 1.30 -13.43 1.37
N ASP A 38 0.20 -12.68 1.29
CA ASP A 38 -0.94 -12.90 0.40
C ASP A 38 -0.55 -12.99 -1.08
N HIS A 39 0.49 -12.25 -1.48
CA HIS A 39 0.99 -12.21 -2.86
C HIS A 39 1.51 -13.56 -3.39
N HIS A 40 1.83 -14.53 -2.52
CA HIS A 40 2.18 -15.90 -2.95
C HIS A 40 0.96 -16.76 -3.28
N PHE A 41 -0.23 -16.35 -2.84
CA PHE A 41 -1.44 -17.15 -2.85
C PHE A 41 -2.61 -16.46 -3.58
N GLU A 42 -2.34 -15.45 -4.43
CA GLU A 42 -3.35 -14.62 -5.12
C GLU A 42 -4.51 -15.44 -5.69
N ARG A 43 -4.22 -16.50 -6.46
CA ARG A 43 -5.26 -17.36 -7.06
C ARG A 43 -6.07 -18.12 -6.02
N ARG A 44 -5.43 -18.66 -4.98
CA ARG A 44 -6.10 -19.41 -3.90
C ARG A 44 -7.00 -18.47 -3.09
N ILE A 45 -6.54 -17.25 -2.82
CA ILE A 45 -7.31 -16.21 -2.13
C ILE A 45 -8.55 -15.82 -2.95
N VAL A 46 -8.42 -15.60 -4.26
CA VAL A 46 -9.55 -15.29 -5.13
C VAL A 46 -10.61 -16.41 -5.09
N VAL A 47 -10.19 -17.68 -5.19
CA VAL A 47 -11.11 -18.82 -5.08
C VAL A 47 -11.77 -18.87 -3.70
N ALA A 48 -10.99 -18.72 -2.62
CA ALA A 48 -11.53 -18.72 -1.26
C ALA A 48 -12.56 -17.61 -1.04
N LEU A 49 -12.30 -16.40 -1.55
CA LEU A 49 -13.23 -15.27 -1.44
C LEU A 49 -14.50 -15.48 -2.27
N SER A 50 -14.39 -16.11 -3.45
CA SER A 50 -15.56 -16.52 -4.23
C SER A 50 -16.43 -17.52 -3.46
N ASP A 51 -15.83 -18.50 -2.80
CA ASP A 51 -16.55 -19.47 -1.96
C ASP A 51 -17.22 -18.77 -0.77
N ILE A 52 -16.49 -17.88 -0.08
CA ILE A 52 -16.99 -17.09 1.06
C ILE A 52 -18.16 -16.19 0.65
N HIS A 53 -18.11 -15.62 -0.55
CA HIS A 53 -19.15 -14.74 -1.08
C HIS A 53 -20.44 -15.51 -1.38
N GLY A 54 -20.32 -16.67 -2.01
CA GLY A 54 -21.46 -17.51 -2.41
C GLY A 54 -22.08 -18.35 -1.28
N ALA A 55 -21.41 -18.48 -0.14
CA ALA A 55 -21.90 -19.27 0.98
C ALA A 55 -22.95 -18.53 1.83
N GLU A 56 -23.95 -19.27 2.33
CA GLU A 56 -24.77 -18.79 3.44
C GLU A 56 -23.90 -18.60 4.69
N PHE A 57 -23.92 -17.39 5.26
CA PHE A 57 -23.06 -17.03 6.38
C PHE A 57 -23.88 -16.41 7.51
N ASN A 58 -24.17 -17.21 8.54
CA ASN A 58 -24.93 -16.76 9.70
C ASN A 58 -24.15 -16.92 11.01
N SER A 59 -22.96 -16.30 11.08
CA SER A 59 -22.17 -16.27 12.31
C SER A 59 -22.79 -15.33 13.36
N SER A 60 -22.82 -15.73 14.63
CA SER A 60 -23.25 -14.88 15.75
C SER A 60 -22.16 -13.93 16.24
N SER A 61 -20.96 -14.02 15.66
CA SER A 61 -19.78 -13.24 16.03
C SER A 61 -19.71 -11.96 15.20
N LEU A 62 -19.70 -10.79 15.86
CA LEU A 62 -19.49 -9.51 15.16
C LEU A 62 -18.15 -9.54 14.42
N ARG A 63 -17.11 -10.08 15.07
CA ARG A 63 -15.77 -10.22 14.48
C ARG A 63 -15.82 -10.92 13.12
N ASP A 64 -16.49 -12.06 13.03
CA ASP A 64 -16.49 -12.86 11.81
C ASP A 64 -17.34 -12.21 10.70
N VAL A 65 -18.47 -11.58 11.05
CA VAL A 65 -19.29 -10.83 10.08
C VAL A 65 -18.56 -9.59 9.56
N ALA A 66 -17.95 -8.81 10.45
CA ALA A 66 -17.16 -7.65 10.06
C ALA A 66 -15.93 -8.04 9.23
N LEU A 67 -15.27 -9.15 9.58
CA LEU A 67 -14.15 -9.68 8.82
C LEU A 67 -14.58 -10.08 7.40
N ARG A 68 -15.69 -10.83 7.28
CA ARG A 68 -16.26 -11.21 5.97
C ARG A 68 -16.59 -9.98 5.13
N PHE A 69 -17.30 -9.01 5.71
CA PHE A 69 -17.62 -7.76 5.03
C PHE A 69 -16.36 -7.05 4.52
N ARG A 70 -15.35 -6.89 5.39
CA ARG A 70 -14.09 -6.22 5.05
C ARG A 70 -13.37 -6.93 3.91
N LEU A 71 -13.14 -8.23 4.02
CA LEU A 71 -12.38 -8.99 3.03
C LEU A 71 -13.09 -8.97 1.67
N LEU A 72 -14.40 -9.16 1.63
CA LEU A 72 -15.15 -9.13 0.39
C LEU A 72 -15.12 -7.74 -0.27
N ARG A 73 -15.41 -6.67 0.50
CA ARG A 73 -15.39 -5.29 -0.03
C ARG A 73 -13.99 -4.86 -0.49
N GLN A 74 -12.92 -5.23 0.21
CA GLN A 74 -11.54 -4.96 -0.20
C GLN A 74 -11.17 -5.58 -1.56
N HIS A 75 -11.82 -6.69 -1.90
CA HIS A 75 -11.64 -7.38 -3.18
C HIS A 75 -12.72 -7.03 -4.23
N GLY A 76 -13.50 -5.97 -3.98
CA GLY A 76 -14.52 -5.48 -4.91
C GLY A 76 -15.79 -6.34 -4.97
N LEU A 77 -15.97 -7.27 -4.04
CA LEU A 77 -17.18 -8.09 -3.95
C LEU A 77 -18.24 -7.37 -3.10
N TRP A 78 -19.44 -7.25 -3.65
CA TRP A 78 -20.55 -6.57 -2.99
C TRP A 78 -21.09 -7.38 -1.82
N VAL A 79 -21.33 -6.69 -0.69
CA VAL A 79 -21.94 -7.22 0.53
C VAL A 79 -22.87 -6.17 1.11
N SER A 80 -24.10 -6.54 1.50
CA SER A 80 -25.06 -5.60 2.10
C SER A 80 -24.68 -5.22 3.53
N LEU A 81 -24.99 -3.99 3.94
CA LEU A 81 -24.94 -3.57 5.35
C LEU A 81 -25.90 -4.34 6.24
N ASP A 82 -26.92 -4.97 5.65
CA ASP A 82 -27.93 -5.72 6.39
C ASP A 82 -27.37 -6.88 7.20
N GLU A 83 -26.18 -7.37 6.84
CA GLU A 83 -25.47 -8.39 7.61
C GLU A 83 -25.20 -7.95 9.06
N PHE A 84 -25.13 -6.63 9.30
CA PHE A 84 -24.94 -6.05 10.62
C PHE A 84 -26.25 -5.84 11.40
N ASN A 85 -27.42 -5.96 10.78
CA ASN A 85 -28.70 -5.62 11.42
C ASN A 85 -28.99 -6.50 12.65
N LYS A 86 -28.51 -7.75 12.67
CA LYS A 86 -28.64 -8.65 13.83
C LYS A 86 -27.87 -8.20 15.08
N PHE A 87 -26.89 -7.30 14.92
CA PHE A 87 -26.12 -6.73 16.02
C PHE A 87 -26.68 -5.40 16.50
N LYS A 88 -27.78 -4.91 15.89
CA LYS A 88 -28.42 -3.65 16.21
C LYS A 88 -29.67 -3.86 17.06
N GLY A 89 -29.98 -2.86 17.90
CA GLY A 89 -31.22 -2.75 18.65
C GLY A 89 -32.34 -2.13 17.80
N LEU A 90 -33.52 -2.00 18.40
CA LEU A 90 -34.70 -1.38 17.75
C LEU A 90 -34.48 0.10 17.42
N ASP A 91 -33.55 0.76 18.10
CA ASP A 91 -33.14 2.14 17.86
C ASP A 91 -32.09 2.27 16.72
N GLY A 92 -31.70 1.15 16.10
CA GLY A 92 -30.71 1.10 15.04
C GLY A 92 -29.25 1.15 15.51
N ARG A 93 -29.01 1.23 16.82
CA ARG A 93 -27.65 1.28 17.40
C ARG A 93 -27.13 -0.12 17.70
N PHE A 94 -25.82 -0.30 17.73
CA PHE A 94 -25.22 -1.58 18.12
C PHE A 94 -25.58 -1.95 19.57
N ASN A 95 -25.97 -3.20 19.78
CA ASN A 95 -26.39 -3.72 21.09
C ASN A 95 -25.24 -3.65 22.10
N ALA A 96 -25.55 -3.44 23.38
CA ALA A 96 -24.54 -3.32 24.44
C ALA A 96 -23.61 -4.54 24.55
N GLU A 97 -24.09 -5.75 24.24
CA GLU A 97 -23.30 -6.99 24.24
C GLU A 97 -22.19 -6.98 23.17
N VAL A 98 -22.41 -6.27 22.06
CA VAL A 98 -21.42 -6.08 20.98
C VAL A 98 -20.27 -5.18 21.46
N ILE A 99 -20.57 -4.26 22.37
CA ILE A 99 -19.61 -3.35 22.98
C ILE A 99 -18.62 -4.13 23.88
N ASP A 100 -18.99 -5.32 24.37
CA ASP A 100 -18.17 -6.19 25.22
C ASP A 100 -17.22 -7.14 24.46
N ASP A 101 -17.16 -7.06 23.12
CA ASP A 101 -16.18 -7.75 22.28
C ASP A 101 -15.17 -6.77 21.64
N PRO A 102 -14.03 -6.49 22.30
CA PRO A 102 -12.99 -5.62 21.77
C PRO A 102 -12.47 -5.99 20.37
N MET A 103 -12.41 -7.29 20.04
CA MET A 103 -11.95 -7.76 18.73
C MET A 103 -13.01 -7.55 17.65
N GLY A 104 -14.27 -7.83 17.97
CA GLY A 104 -15.42 -7.54 17.12
C GLY A 104 -15.53 -6.06 16.80
N MET A 105 -15.37 -5.21 17.81
CA MET A 105 -15.36 -3.75 17.67
C MET A 105 -14.24 -3.26 16.74
N LEU A 106 -13.01 -3.74 16.94
CA LEU A 106 -11.88 -3.39 16.07
C LEU A 106 -12.12 -3.87 14.62
N SER A 107 -12.69 -5.06 14.46
CA SER A 107 -13.01 -5.63 13.15
C SER A 107 -14.08 -4.79 12.44
N LEU A 108 -15.14 -4.39 13.14
CA LEU A 108 -16.19 -3.52 12.63
C LEU A 108 -15.65 -2.12 12.29
N TYR A 109 -14.83 -1.52 13.15
CA TYR A 109 -14.17 -0.25 12.86
C TYR A 109 -13.38 -0.32 11.55
N ASN A 110 -12.54 -1.34 11.38
CA ASN A 110 -11.78 -1.52 10.14
C ASN A 110 -12.67 -1.81 8.93
N ALA A 111 -13.76 -2.57 9.09
CA ALA A 111 -14.72 -2.85 8.03
C ALA A 111 -15.47 -1.58 7.58
N ALA A 112 -15.87 -0.73 8.52
CA ALA A 112 -16.61 0.49 8.25
C ALA A 112 -15.81 1.50 7.41
N HIS A 113 -14.47 1.49 7.49
CA HIS A 113 -13.60 2.31 6.63
C HIS A 113 -13.59 1.93 5.13
N LEU A 114 -14.37 0.91 4.74
CA LEU A 114 -14.66 0.51 3.35
C LEU A 114 -16.04 0.95 2.86
N LEU A 115 -16.69 1.86 3.61
CA LEU A 115 -17.97 2.44 3.21
C LEU A 115 -17.89 3.04 1.80
N ILE A 116 -19.00 2.94 1.08
CA ILE A 116 -19.23 3.65 -0.18
C ILE A 116 -20.24 4.79 0.01
N HIS A 117 -20.40 5.61 -1.02
CA HIS A 117 -21.32 6.75 -0.97
C HIS A 117 -22.75 6.32 -0.62
N GLY A 118 -23.33 6.96 0.41
CA GLY A 118 -24.69 6.71 0.88
C GLY A 118 -24.80 5.73 2.06
N GLU A 119 -23.71 5.13 2.52
CA GLU A 119 -23.68 4.20 3.67
C GLU A 119 -23.48 4.94 5.00
N VAL A 120 -24.42 5.82 5.35
CA VAL A 120 -24.37 6.68 6.56
C VAL A 120 -24.25 5.85 7.85
N GLU A 121 -24.82 4.64 7.87
CA GLU A 121 -24.73 3.76 9.03
C GLU A 121 -23.29 3.33 9.36
N LEU A 122 -22.41 3.24 8.36
CA LEU A 122 -20.99 2.95 8.58
C LEU A 122 -20.22 4.18 9.06
N GLU A 123 -20.60 5.38 8.62
CA GLU A 123 -20.03 6.64 9.13
C GLU A 123 -20.31 6.79 10.63
N ASP A 124 -21.58 6.58 11.02
CA ASP A 124 -22.00 6.60 12.43
C ASP A 124 -21.29 5.50 13.25
N ALA A 125 -21.12 4.31 12.67
CA ALA A 125 -20.40 3.22 13.31
C ALA A 125 -18.94 3.59 13.60
N ILE A 126 -18.23 4.27 12.67
CA ILE A 126 -16.84 4.72 12.89
C ILE A 126 -16.76 5.65 14.10
N LEU A 127 -17.63 6.66 14.18
CA LEU A 127 -17.63 7.65 15.26
C LEU A 127 -17.90 6.99 16.62
N HIS A 128 -19.00 6.24 16.71
CA HIS A 128 -19.40 5.60 17.97
C HIS A 128 -18.37 4.58 18.47
N GLN A 129 -17.77 3.82 17.54
CA GLN A 129 -16.82 2.79 17.88
C GLN A 129 -15.50 3.39 18.38
N LEU A 130 -15.07 4.52 17.81
CA LEU A 130 -13.89 5.26 18.25
C LEU A 130 -14.06 5.78 19.69
N GLU A 131 -15.20 6.39 20.01
CA GLU A 131 -15.51 6.86 21.37
C GLU A 131 -15.45 5.71 22.39
N THR A 132 -16.06 4.59 22.05
CA THR A 132 -16.13 3.39 22.90
C THR A 132 -14.75 2.79 23.15
N ILE A 133 -13.96 2.61 22.09
CA ILE A 133 -12.60 2.04 22.16
C ILE A 133 -11.72 2.92 23.05
N VAL A 134 -11.78 4.24 22.88
CA VAL A 134 -11.01 5.21 23.68
C VAL A 134 -11.45 5.16 25.15
N ALA A 135 -12.75 5.11 25.42
CA ALA A 135 -13.29 5.09 26.78
C ALA A 135 -12.91 3.82 27.57
N ARG A 136 -12.80 2.67 26.89
CA ARG A 136 -12.55 1.37 27.55
C ARG A 136 -11.10 1.11 27.91
N ASN A 137 -10.15 1.92 27.44
CA ASN A 137 -8.72 1.85 27.77
C ASN A 137 -8.20 0.39 27.74
N LEU A 138 -8.37 -0.28 26.59
CA LEU A 138 -8.02 -1.69 26.40
C LEU A 138 -6.53 -1.93 26.69
N LYS A 139 -6.20 -2.75 27.70
CA LYS A 139 -4.82 -2.93 28.19
C LYS A 139 -4.13 -4.24 27.78
N SER A 140 -4.86 -5.21 27.23
CA SER A 140 -4.28 -6.51 26.87
C SER A 140 -3.44 -6.42 25.59
N SER A 141 -2.15 -6.76 25.68
CA SER A 141 -1.29 -6.99 24.51
C SER A 141 -1.67 -8.33 23.85
N PRO A 142 -1.65 -8.46 22.51
CA PRO A 142 -1.28 -7.45 21.51
C PRO A 142 -2.43 -6.49 21.11
N LEU A 143 -3.66 -6.75 21.53
CA LEU A 143 -4.85 -6.02 21.09
C LEU A 143 -4.77 -4.50 21.31
N SER A 144 -4.22 -4.06 22.44
CA SER A 144 -4.05 -2.62 22.72
C SER A 144 -3.18 -1.92 21.68
N GLN A 145 -2.17 -2.61 21.14
CA GLN A 145 -1.28 -2.10 20.10
C GLN A 145 -2.00 -2.03 18.76
N GLN A 146 -2.75 -3.09 18.39
CA GLN A 146 -3.58 -3.12 17.18
C GLN A 146 -4.62 -2.00 17.16
N VAL A 147 -5.32 -1.82 18.28
CA VAL A 147 -6.28 -0.72 18.47
C VAL A 147 -5.62 0.64 18.28
N THR A 148 -4.47 0.87 18.94
CA THR A 148 -3.75 2.14 18.84
C THR A 148 -3.33 2.43 17.40
N ARG A 149 -2.87 1.41 16.65
CA ARG A 149 -2.52 1.57 15.23
C ARG A 149 -3.73 1.88 14.36
N ALA A 150 -4.81 1.12 14.52
CA ALA A 150 -6.04 1.29 13.72
C ALA A 150 -6.70 2.66 13.94
N LEU A 151 -6.65 3.19 15.17
CA LEU A 151 -7.15 4.53 15.47
C LEU A 151 -6.29 5.63 14.84
N ARG A 152 -5.00 5.39 14.59
CA ARG A 152 -4.13 6.34 13.87
C ARG A 152 -4.35 6.28 12.37
N ILE A 153 -4.31 5.07 11.80
CA ILE A 153 -4.63 4.80 10.40
C ILE A 153 -5.39 3.47 10.36
N PRO A 154 -6.65 3.45 9.88
CA PRO A 154 -7.44 2.24 9.86
C PRO A 154 -6.83 1.21 8.89
N LEU A 155 -7.00 -0.07 9.20
CA LEU A 155 -6.34 -1.16 8.48
C LEU A 155 -6.47 -1.08 6.95
N PRO A 156 -7.66 -0.79 6.34
CA PRO A 156 -7.78 -0.71 4.89
C PRO A 156 -6.96 0.42 4.24
N ARG A 157 -6.52 1.41 5.01
CA ARG A 157 -5.72 2.57 4.56
C ARG A 157 -4.25 2.48 4.97
N THR A 158 -3.88 1.44 5.72
CA THR A 158 -2.52 1.26 6.22
C THR A 158 -1.63 0.62 5.16
N LEU A 159 -0.35 1.02 5.14
CA LEU A 159 0.65 0.43 4.27
C LEU A 159 0.94 -1.02 4.69
N LYS A 160 0.64 -1.98 3.80
CA LYS A 160 0.72 -3.43 4.07
C LYS A 160 2.01 -3.86 4.75
N ARG A 161 3.15 -3.35 4.29
CA ARG A 161 4.47 -3.71 4.84
C ARG A 161 4.76 -3.16 6.23
N ILE A 162 4.19 -2.01 6.56
CA ILE A 162 4.27 -1.45 7.92
C ILE A 162 3.40 -2.29 8.86
N GLU A 163 2.20 -2.66 8.42
CA GLU A 163 1.33 -3.51 9.24
C GLU A 163 1.93 -4.89 9.46
N ALA A 164 2.43 -5.53 8.40
CA ALA A 164 3.06 -6.85 8.48
C ALA A 164 4.20 -6.92 9.49
N LEU A 165 5.03 -5.88 9.57
CA LEU A 165 6.12 -5.82 10.56
C LEU A 165 5.60 -5.90 12.01
N ASN A 166 4.51 -5.20 12.31
CA ASN A 166 3.90 -5.24 13.64
C ASN A 166 3.18 -6.57 13.85
N TYR A 167 2.36 -6.99 12.88
CA TYR A 167 1.50 -8.16 13.01
C TYR A 167 2.29 -9.47 13.12
N ILE A 168 3.47 -9.60 12.51
CA ILE A 168 4.35 -10.78 12.69
C ILE A 168 4.68 -11.03 14.18
N ALA A 169 4.90 -9.97 14.97
CA ALA A 169 5.20 -10.10 16.40
C ALA A 169 3.94 -10.41 17.23
N GLU A 170 2.79 -9.91 16.80
CA GLU A 170 1.50 -10.09 17.48
C GLU A 170 0.90 -11.46 17.20
N TYR A 171 0.95 -11.92 15.95
CA TYR A 171 0.46 -13.23 15.54
C TYR A 171 1.15 -14.36 16.32
N ASN A 172 2.45 -14.21 16.64
CA ASN A 172 3.18 -15.15 17.50
C ASN A 172 2.62 -15.28 18.93
N GLN A 173 1.81 -14.32 19.39
CA GLN A 173 1.17 -14.32 20.71
C GLN A 173 -0.29 -14.83 20.63
N GLU A 174 -0.84 -14.99 19.44
CA GLU A 174 -2.22 -15.46 19.26
C GLU A 174 -2.34 -16.97 19.46
N LEU A 175 -3.42 -17.42 20.11
CA LEU A 175 -3.69 -18.85 20.30
C LEU A 175 -3.88 -19.62 18.98
N ALA A 176 -4.37 -18.93 17.95
CA ALA A 176 -4.61 -19.49 16.62
C ALA A 176 -3.36 -19.47 15.71
N CYS A 177 -2.20 -19.08 16.25
CA CYS A 177 -0.96 -18.99 15.49
C CYS A 177 -0.58 -20.34 14.86
N ASN A 178 -0.56 -20.39 13.53
CA ASN A 178 0.01 -21.48 12.77
C ASN A 178 1.54 -21.28 12.63
N PRO A 179 2.39 -22.19 13.17
CA PRO A 179 3.85 -22.03 13.13
C PRO A 179 4.43 -21.96 11.72
N SER A 180 3.92 -22.75 10.77
CA SER A 180 4.38 -22.74 9.37
C SER A 180 4.07 -21.41 8.68
N VAL A 181 2.87 -20.87 8.89
CA VAL A 181 2.48 -19.55 8.37
C VAL A 181 3.36 -18.44 8.95
N LEU A 182 3.62 -18.47 10.26
CA LEU A 182 4.47 -17.49 10.92
C LEU A 182 5.93 -17.58 10.46
N GLU A 183 6.47 -18.80 10.32
CA GLU A 183 7.83 -19.02 9.80
C GLU A 183 7.95 -18.49 8.37
N LEU A 184 6.96 -18.76 7.51
CA LEU A 184 6.91 -18.25 6.15
C LEU A 184 6.92 -16.73 6.11
N ALA A 185 6.09 -16.08 6.93
CA ALA A 185 6.03 -14.62 7.01
C ALA A 185 7.37 -14.00 7.40
N ARG A 186 8.07 -14.58 8.39
CA ARG A 186 9.41 -14.11 8.80
C ARG A 186 10.45 -14.30 7.70
N LEU A 187 10.48 -15.47 7.06
CA LEU A 187 11.43 -15.75 5.99
C LEU A 187 11.19 -14.87 4.77
N ASP A 188 9.94 -14.73 4.34
CA ASP A 188 9.56 -13.88 3.22
C ASP A 188 9.92 -12.42 3.48
N PHE A 189 9.57 -11.89 4.67
CA PHE A 189 9.88 -10.52 5.04
C PHE A 189 11.38 -10.23 4.95
N ASN A 190 12.21 -11.13 5.49
CA ASN A 190 13.67 -10.99 5.45
C ASN A 190 14.24 -11.15 4.04
N LEU A 191 13.72 -12.08 3.23
CA LEU A 191 14.17 -12.27 1.85
C LEU A 191 13.88 -11.04 0.98
N LEU A 192 12.69 -10.45 1.13
CA LEU A 192 12.33 -9.21 0.46
C LEU A 192 13.15 -8.03 0.98
N GLN A 193 13.39 -7.94 2.29
CA GLN A 193 14.26 -6.90 2.85
C GLN A 193 15.68 -6.95 2.26
N LEU A 194 16.27 -8.14 2.08
CA LEU A 194 17.57 -8.31 1.42
C LEU A 194 17.56 -7.90 -0.06
N LEU A 195 16.44 -8.09 -0.76
CA LEU A 195 16.25 -7.56 -2.11
C LEU A 195 16.23 -6.03 -2.07
N HIS A 196 15.39 -5.45 -1.23
CA HIS A 196 15.18 -4.00 -1.16
C HIS A 196 16.40 -3.23 -0.69
N LEU A 197 17.22 -3.79 0.20
CA LEU A 197 18.48 -3.17 0.61
C LEU A 197 19.49 -3.10 -0.55
N ARG A 198 19.52 -4.12 -1.42
CA ARG A 198 20.36 -4.09 -2.63
C ARG A 198 19.83 -3.10 -3.66
N GLU A 199 18.52 -3.11 -3.88
CA GLU A 199 17.83 -2.12 -4.73
C GLU A 199 18.13 -0.69 -4.25
N LEU A 200 17.97 -0.41 -2.96
CA LEU A 200 18.25 0.90 -2.36
C LEU A 200 19.72 1.29 -2.47
N GLN A 201 20.65 0.34 -2.36
CA GLN A 201 22.08 0.63 -2.52
C GLN A 201 22.40 1.09 -3.94
N GLU A 202 21.94 0.37 -4.96
CA GLU A 202 22.14 0.77 -6.37
C GLU A 202 21.41 2.08 -6.68
N PHE A 203 20.15 2.21 -6.23
CA PHE A 203 19.36 3.41 -6.42
C PHE A 203 20.00 4.63 -5.76
N SER A 204 20.58 4.48 -4.58
CA SER A 204 21.27 5.59 -3.90
C SER A 204 22.52 6.03 -4.65
N ARG A 205 23.26 5.11 -5.28
CA ARG A 205 24.38 5.50 -6.15
C ARG A 205 23.91 6.29 -7.36
N TRP A 206 22.84 5.83 -8.01
CA TRP A 206 22.21 6.57 -9.12
C TRP A 206 21.75 7.97 -8.67
N GLY A 207 21.07 8.06 -7.53
CA GLY A 207 20.59 9.32 -6.95
C GLY A 207 21.74 10.29 -6.66
N ASN A 208 22.79 9.84 -5.97
CA ASN A 208 23.96 10.68 -5.68
C ASN A 208 24.63 11.20 -6.95
N ASN A 209 24.74 10.36 -7.99
CA ASN A 209 25.28 10.78 -9.29
C ASN A 209 24.37 11.80 -9.99
N LEU A 210 23.04 11.68 -9.84
CA LEU A 210 22.08 12.65 -10.35
C LEU A 210 22.24 13.99 -9.63
N TYR A 211 22.17 14.04 -8.30
CA TYR A 211 22.31 15.27 -7.51
C TYR A 211 23.65 15.97 -7.77
N GLY A 212 24.74 15.21 -7.85
CA GLY A 212 26.07 15.75 -8.18
C GLY A 212 26.19 16.28 -9.61
N ALA A 213 25.38 15.79 -10.55
CA ALA A 213 25.40 16.28 -11.94
C ALA A 213 24.50 17.49 -12.16
N VAL A 214 23.36 17.57 -11.46
CA VAL A 214 22.41 18.69 -11.61
C VAL A 214 22.80 19.91 -10.77
N GLU A 215 23.51 19.72 -9.66
CA GLU A 215 24.02 20.78 -8.77
C GLU A 215 22.95 21.79 -8.29
N LEU A 216 21.70 21.34 -8.18
CA LEU A 216 20.57 22.14 -7.68
C LEU A 216 20.62 22.25 -6.15
N THR A 217 21.52 23.09 -5.63
CA THR A 217 21.80 23.23 -4.19
C THR A 217 20.62 23.68 -3.32
N TYR A 218 19.56 24.22 -3.92
CA TYR A 218 18.32 24.59 -3.24
C TYR A 218 17.37 23.40 -3.01
N SER A 219 17.56 22.30 -3.74
CA SER A 219 16.65 21.15 -3.72
C SER A 219 16.92 20.22 -2.53
N ARG A 220 15.86 19.56 -2.06
CA ARG A 220 15.89 18.60 -0.97
C ARG A 220 16.44 17.27 -1.47
N ASP A 221 17.43 16.70 -0.78
CA ASP A 221 17.78 15.29 -0.97
C ASP A 221 16.74 14.39 -0.30
N ARG A 222 16.02 13.63 -1.12
CA ARG A 222 14.96 12.69 -0.71
C ARG A 222 15.11 11.31 -1.33
N ILE A 223 16.34 10.88 -1.63
CA ILE A 223 16.60 9.60 -2.29
C ILE A 223 15.97 8.43 -1.51
N VAL A 224 16.20 8.33 -0.21
CA VAL A 224 15.71 7.21 0.60
C VAL A 224 14.18 7.24 0.71
N GLU A 225 13.59 8.42 0.86
CA GLU A 225 12.15 8.62 0.94
C GLU A 225 11.45 8.29 -0.39
N CYS A 226 12.02 8.68 -1.52
CA CYS A 226 11.50 8.33 -2.85
C CYS A 226 11.49 6.82 -3.08
N TYR A 227 12.56 6.13 -2.67
CA TYR A 227 12.60 4.66 -2.73
C TYR A 227 11.60 4.04 -1.75
N PHE A 228 11.48 4.58 -0.53
CA PHE A 228 10.52 4.10 0.45
C PHE A 228 9.08 4.15 -0.10
N TRP A 229 8.69 5.25 -0.74
CA TRP A 229 7.37 5.37 -1.36
C TRP A 229 7.13 4.31 -2.44
N SER A 230 8.08 4.10 -3.36
CA SER A 230 7.91 3.07 -4.40
C SER A 230 7.84 1.65 -3.82
N TYR A 231 8.64 1.36 -2.79
CA TYR A 231 8.60 0.10 -2.04
C TYR A 231 7.24 -0.14 -1.37
N THR A 232 6.63 0.88 -0.78
CA THR A 232 5.34 0.73 -0.10
C THR A 232 4.18 0.45 -1.05
N ILE A 233 4.29 0.90 -2.30
CA ILE A 233 3.31 0.66 -3.37
C ILE A 233 3.48 -0.77 -3.93
N TYR A 234 4.72 -1.15 -4.25
CA TYR A 234 5.04 -2.46 -4.81
C TYR A 234 6.17 -3.11 -4.03
N TYR A 235 5.88 -4.04 -3.12
CA TYR A 235 6.91 -4.68 -2.30
C TYR A 235 7.32 -6.06 -2.84
N GLU A 236 6.52 -6.65 -3.71
CA GLU A 236 6.70 -7.98 -4.24
C GLU A 236 7.93 -8.05 -5.16
N GLN A 237 8.67 -9.16 -5.13
CA GLN A 237 9.89 -9.31 -5.94
C GLN A 237 9.64 -9.10 -7.45
N LYS A 238 8.47 -9.50 -7.97
CA LYS A 238 8.11 -9.36 -9.40
C LYS A 238 8.08 -7.90 -9.89
N TYR A 239 7.98 -6.93 -8.98
CA TYR A 239 7.91 -5.49 -9.30
C TYR A 239 9.22 -4.74 -9.07
N ALA A 240 10.37 -5.44 -8.99
CA ALA A 240 11.68 -4.82 -8.80
C ALA A 240 11.97 -3.68 -9.78
N GLN A 241 11.75 -3.91 -11.07
CA GLN A 241 11.97 -2.89 -12.10
C GLN A 241 11.02 -1.69 -11.92
N ALA A 242 9.72 -1.96 -11.69
CA ALA A 242 8.72 -0.92 -11.49
C ALA A 242 9.04 -0.05 -10.25
N ARG A 243 9.51 -0.64 -9.15
CA ARG A 243 9.97 0.11 -7.96
C ARG A 243 11.08 1.10 -8.28
N ILE A 244 12.10 0.66 -9.02
CA ILE A 244 13.25 1.50 -9.36
C ILE A 244 12.84 2.62 -10.30
N ILE A 245 12.06 2.32 -11.34
CA ILE A 245 11.53 3.32 -12.28
C ILE A 245 10.73 4.38 -11.51
N LEU A 246 9.79 3.95 -10.66
CA LEU A 246 8.95 4.87 -9.89
C LEU A 246 9.76 5.72 -8.92
N ALA A 247 10.77 5.15 -8.25
CA ALA A 247 11.67 5.89 -7.36
C ALA A 247 12.49 6.95 -8.13
N LYS A 248 13.00 6.62 -9.33
CA LYS A 248 13.71 7.58 -10.19
C LYS A 248 12.79 8.74 -10.58
N ILE A 249 11.54 8.44 -10.96
CA ILE A 249 10.53 9.45 -11.30
C ILE A 249 10.22 10.35 -10.09
N PHE A 250 10.07 9.80 -8.87
CA PHE A 250 9.86 10.60 -7.68
C PHE A 250 11.02 11.55 -7.36
N VAL A 251 12.28 11.13 -7.57
CA VAL A 251 13.43 12.02 -7.39
C VAL A 251 13.40 13.16 -8.41
N LEU A 252 13.16 12.86 -9.69
CA LEU A 252 13.07 13.88 -10.73
C LEU A 252 11.90 14.85 -10.52
N ALA A 253 10.77 14.34 -10.03
CA ALA A 253 9.61 15.14 -9.66
C ALA A 253 9.90 16.04 -8.46
N THR A 254 10.64 15.55 -7.45
CA THR A 254 11.05 16.35 -6.27
C THR A 254 11.95 17.52 -6.68
N LEU A 255 12.91 17.27 -7.59
CA LEU A 255 13.75 18.33 -8.14
C LEU A 255 12.93 19.37 -8.94
N LEU A 256 11.91 18.92 -9.67
CA LEU A 256 10.99 19.79 -10.41
C LEU A 256 10.16 20.67 -9.46
N ASP A 257 9.56 20.04 -8.46
CA ASP A 257 8.76 20.66 -7.39
C ASP A 257 9.55 21.76 -6.69
N ASP A 258 10.75 21.44 -6.18
CA ASP A 258 11.62 22.42 -5.52
C ASP A 258 12.04 23.56 -6.45
N THR A 259 12.18 23.28 -7.74
CA THR A 259 12.52 24.30 -8.74
C THR A 259 11.38 25.31 -8.89
N TYR A 260 10.14 24.85 -9.07
CA TYR A 260 8.99 25.74 -9.21
C TYR A 260 8.65 26.47 -7.92
N ASP A 261 8.69 25.79 -6.78
CA ASP A 261 8.20 26.34 -5.51
C ASP A 261 9.19 27.29 -4.83
N MET A 262 10.50 27.03 -4.96
CA MET A 262 11.51 27.66 -4.11
C MET A 262 12.54 28.50 -4.86
N HIS A 263 12.68 28.33 -6.18
CA HIS A 263 13.85 28.88 -6.88
C HIS A 263 13.54 29.62 -8.19
N ALA A 264 12.87 28.99 -9.14
CA ALA A 264 12.65 29.55 -10.46
C ALA A 264 11.78 30.81 -10.39
N THR A 265 12.15 31.85 -11.13
CA THR A 265 11.23 32.95 -11.42
C THR A 265 10.10 32.48 -12.34
N LEU A 266 9.01 33.26 -12.43
CA LEU A 266 7.90 32.94 -13.33
C LEU A 266 8.36 32.75 -14.78
N GLU A 267 9.27 33.59 -15.28
CA GLU A 267 9.80 33.50 -16.65
C GLU A 267 10.65 32.24 -16.85
N GLU A 268 11.46 31.86 -15.86
CA GLU A 268 12.28 30.64 -15.91
C GLU A 268 11.42 29.38 -15.81
N GLY A 269 10.38 29.41 -14.98
CA GLY A 269 9.37 28.35 -14.89
C GLY A 269 8.62 28.16 -16.21
N GLN A 270 8.25 29.24 -16.90
CA GLN A 270 7.62 29.16 -18.23
C GLN A 270 8.54 28.50 -19.26
N LYS A 271 9.84 28.85 -19.26
CA LYS A 271 10.83 28.23 -20.15
C LYS A 271 11.03 26.74 -19.84
N LEU A 272 11.02 26.38 -18.55
CA LEU A 272 11.11 24.99 -18.12
C LEU A 272 9.88 24.18 -18.55
N ASP A 273 8.68 24.71 -18.33
CA ASP A 273 7.45 24.05 -18.77
C ASP A 273 7.44 23.90 -20.30
N GLU A 274 7.76 24.95 -21.06
CA GLU A 274 7.85 24.89 -22.52
C GLU A 274 8.78 23.77 -22.99
N ALA A 275 9.96 23.64 -22.36
CA ALA A 275 10.90 22.57 -22.69
C ALA A 275 10.31 21.18 -22.39
N ILE A 276 9.66 21.00 -21.24
CA ILE A 276 9.02 19.73 -20.84
C ILE A 276 7.83 19.39 -21.77
N GLN A 277 6.99 20.37 -22.14
CA GLN A 277 5.89 20.16 -23.08
C GLN A 277 6.41 19.76 -24.47
N ARG A 278 7.55 20.31 -24.90
CA ARG A 278 8.17 19.93 -26.16
C ARG A 278 8.83 18.55 -26.11
N TRP A 279 9.37 18.16 -24.95
CA TRP A 279 10.03 16.87 -24.70
C TRP A 279 11.11 16.52 -25.76
N ASP A 280 11.98 17.47 -26.04
CA ASP A 280 13.01 17.39 -27.08
C ASP A 280 14.37 17.88 -26.55
N GLU A 281 15.46 17.20 -26.88
CA GLU A 281 16.81 17.56 -26.39
C GLU A 281 17.22 18.98 -26.82
N SER A 282 16.76 19.48 -27.97
CA SER A 282 17.08 20.84 -28.45
C SER A 282 16.45 21.94 -27.60
N ALA A 283 15.41 21.62 -26.82
CA ALA A 283 14.77 22.57 -25.90
C ALA A 283 15.68 22.98 -24.73
N ILE A 284 16.78 22.24 -24.48
CA ILE A 284 17.78 22.62 -23.48
C ILE A 284 18.35 24.03 -23.70
N SER A 285 18.33 24.51 -24.95
CA SER A 285 18.86 25.82 -25.33
C SER A 285 18.04 27.00 -24.79
N VAL A 286 16.75 26.80 -24.48
CA VAL A 286 15.89 27.87 -23.94
C VAL A 286 16.00 28.00 -22.42
N LEU A 287 16.64 27.03 -21.75
CA LEU A 287 16.70 26.96 -20.30
C LEU A 287 17.82 27.83 -19.71
N PRO A 288 17.61 28.40 -18.51
CA PRO A 288 18.69 28.94 -17.68
C PRO A 288 19.80 27.91 -17.46
N GLU A 289 21.03 28.39 -17.31
CA GLU A 289 22.22 27.52 -17.22
C GLU A 289 22.09 26.45 -16.12
N TYR A 290 21.56 26.82 -14.95
CA TYR A 290 21.42 25.92 -13.81
C TYR A 290 20.39 24.79 -14.04
N LEU A 291 19.44 24.95 -14.97
CA LEU A 291 18.41 23.94 -15.28
C LEU A 291 18.78 23.00 -16.43
N LYS A 292 19.81 23.35 -17.21
CA LYS A 292 20.21 22.53 -18.37
C LYS A 292 20.59 21.11 -17.97
N ASN A 293 21.38 20.97 -16.90
CA ASN A 293 21.79 19.65 -16.40
C ASN A 293 20.59 18.84 -15.89
N TYR A 294 19.64 19.49 -15.20
CA TYR A 294 18.41 18.84 -14.77
C TYR A 294 17.61 18.31 -15.95
N TYR A 295 17.33 19.14 -16.96
CA TYR A 295 16.57 18.73 -18.13
C TYR A 295 17.29 17.62 -18.94
N ALA A 296 18.61 17.72 -19.10
CA ALA A 296 19.40 16.67 -19.72
C ALA A 296 19.27 15.33 -18.98
N LYS A 297 19.29 15.36 -17.64
CA LYS A 297 19.13 14.17 -16.80
C LYS A 297 17.71 13.61 -16.79
N LEU A 298 16.69 14.47 -16.86
CA LEU A 298 15.31 14.06 -17.06
C LEU A 298 15.18 13.26 -18.36
N MET A 299 15.63 13.83 -19.47
CA MET A 299 15.57 13.20 -20.79
C MET A 299 16.36 11.89 -20.84
N SER A 300 17.60 11.88 -20.33
CA SER A 300 18.43 10.67 -20.32
C SER A 300 17.84 9.57 -19.46
N THR A 301 17.25 9.90 -18.31
CA THR A 301 16.62 8.92 -17.42
C THR A 301 15.42 8.26 -18.09
N PHE A 302 14.57 9.03 -18.79
CA PHE A 302 13.44 8.44 -19.52
C PHE A 302 13.88 7.56 -20.68
N LYS A 303 14.95 7.93 -21.37
CA LYS A 303 15.57 7.09 -22.41
C LYS A 303 16.13 5.79 -21.85
N GLU A 304 16.84 5.84 -20.72
CA GLU A 304 17.31 4.63 -20.01
C GLU A 304 16.14 3.72 -19.66
N ILE A 305 15.04 4.27 -19.12
CA ILE A 305 13.84 3.49 -18.79
C ILE A 305 13.25 2.86 -20.06
N GLU A 306 13.13 3.60 -21.16
CA GLU A 306 12.65 3.09 -22.44
C GLU A 306 13.51 1.94 -23.00
N ASP A 307 14.83 2.01 -22.80
CA ASP A 307 15.79 0.98 -23.22
C ASP A 307 15.70 -0.29 -22.36
N GLU A 308 15.30 -0.16 -21.10
CA GLU A 308 15.09 -1.28 -20.18
C GLU A 308 13.74 -2.02 -20.39
N LEU A 309 12.78 -1.41 -21.11
CA LEU A 309 11.46 -2.00 -21.37
C LEU A 309 11.48 -2.96 -22.57
N LYS A 310 10.59 -3.97 -22.53
CA LYS A 310 10.37 -4.83 -23.70
C LYS A 310 9.77 -4.05 -24.85
N SER A 311 9.97 -4.54 -26.06
CA SER A 311 9.53 -3.82 -27.28
C SER A 311 8.02 -3.57 -27.33
N ASP A 312 7.21 -4.46 -26.76
CA ASP A 312 5.75 -4.36 -26.63
C ASP A 312 5.31 -3.51 -25.43
N GLU A 313 6.22 -3.08 -24.56
CA GLU A 313 5.96 -2.27 -23.36
C GLU A 313 6.42 -0.81 -23.54
N LYS A 314 7.24 -0.50 -24.56
CA LYS A 314 7.80 0.86 -24.78
C LYS A 314 6.75 1.95 -24.91
N TYR A 315 5.55 1.62 -25.40
CA TYR A 315 4.47 2.59 -25.53
C TYR A 315 4.01 3.17 -24.18
N TYR A 316 4.29 2.51 -23.05
CA TYR A 316 4.03 3.05 -21.70
C TYR A 316 4.82 4.33 -21.41
N ILE A 317 6.00 4.49 -22.02
CA ILE A 317 6.82 5.70 -21.85
C ILE A 317 6.06 6.93 -22.32
N THR A 318 5.32 6.84 -23.42
CA THR A 318 4.51 7.96 -23.91
C THR A 318 3.50 8.44 -22.86
N TYR A 319 2.92 7.53 -22.08
CA TYR A 319 2.00 7.90 -20.99
C TYR A 319 2.75 8.48 -19.78
N ALA A 320 3.91 7.93 -19.43
CA ALA A 320 4.74 8.47 -18.35
C ALA A 320 5.24 9.89 -18.67
N VAL A 321 5.66 10.14 -19.91
CA VAL A 321 6.03 11.49 -20.40
C VAL A 321 4.85 12.45 -20.28
N LYS A 322 3.66 12.05 -20.75
CA LYS A 322 2.45 12.87 -20.60
C LYS A 322 2.11 13.18 -19.15
N ALA A 323 2.36 12.24 -18.22
CA ALA A 323 2.16 12.48 -16.81
C ALA A 323 3.14 13.53 -16.25
N VAL A 324 4.41 13.51 -16.67
CA VAL A 324 5.39 14.54 -16.31
C VAL A 324 5.00 15.90 -16.89
N GLN A 325 4.56 15.94 -18.15
CA GLN A 325 4.06 17.15 -18.80
C GLN A 325 2.88 17.75 -18.04
N TYR A 326 1.90 16.92 -17.68
CA TYR A 326 0.75 17.34 -16.88
C TYR A 326 1.18 17.85 -15.49
N TYR A 327 2.10 17.14 -14.82
CA TYR A 327 2.60 17.53 -13.51
C TYR A 327 3.32 18.87 -13.55
N SER A 328 4.22 19.09 -14.52
CA SER A 328 4.88 20.38 -14.76
C SER A 328 3.88 21.52 -14.92
N SER A 329 2.88 21.35 -15.79
CA SER A 329 1.84 22.37 -16.00
C SER A 329 0.96 22.60 -14.77
N SER A 330 0.80 21.60 -13.89
CA SER A 330 0.02 21.75 -12.66
C SER A 330 0.75 22.50 -11.55
N LEU A 331 2.09 22.40 -11.51
CA LEU A 331 2.93 23.17 -10.59
C LEU A 331 2.98 24.64 -11.02
N PHE A 332 2.84 24.88 -12.31
CA PHE A 332 2.75 26.21 -12.89
C PHE A 332 1.30 26.75 -12.83
N ILE A 333 0.95 27.43 -11.73
CA ILE A 333 -0.31 28.20 -11.66
C ILE A 333 0.01 29.66 -12.06
N PRO A 334 -0.53 30.18 -13.18
CA PRO A 334 -0.21 31.52 -13.70
C PRO A 334 -0.69 32.69 -12.83
#